data_AF-A0A5E5ATE2-F1
#
_entry.id   AF-A0A5E5ATE2-F1
#
_cell.length_a   1.000
_cell.length_b   1.000
_cell.length_c   1.000
_cell.angle_alpha   90.00
_cell.angle_beta   90.00
_cell.angle_gamma   90.00
#
_symmetry.space_group_name_H-M   'P 1'
#
loop_
_entity.id
_entity.type
_entity.pdbx_description
1 polymer ?
#
loop_
_entity_poly.entity_id
_entity_poly.type
_entity_poly.pdbx_seq_one_letter_code
_entity_poly.pdbx_strand_id
1 'polypeptide(L)'
;MQKLELLDWPQLGIGAYLAVADTPVFTTGHVAVYELAFEDDAINVKRRGMDLGRFRHVAIKGARLYVFDVERRCLKGSLGRFKIHCS
;
A
#
# COMPACT_ATOMS: atom_id res chain seq x y z
N MET A 1 -2.18 13.70 -7.79
CA MET A 1 -1.71 12.73 -6.78
C MET A 1 -2.93 12.19 -6.07
N GLN A 2 -2.98 10.89 -5.74
CA GLN A 2 -4.14 10.28 -5.08
C GLN A 2 -3.88 10.05 -3.60
N LYS A 3 -4.93 10.17 -2.79
CA LYS A 3 -4.89 9.91 -1.36
C LYS A 3 -5.69 8.67 -1.04
N LEU A 4 -5.04 7.65 -0.47
CA LEU A 4 -5.65 6.39 -0.07
C LEU A 4 -5.88 6.40 1.45
N GLU A 5 -7.14 6.37 1.88
CA GLU A 5 -7.51 6.24 3.29
C GLU A 5 -7.60 4.76 3.68
N LEU A 6 -6.86 4.33 4.69
CA LEU A 6 -6.92 2.97 5.23
C LEU A 6 -8.04 2.86 6.26
N LEU A 7 -9.00 1.98 6.01
CA LEU A 7 -10.19 1.85 6.87
C LEU A 7 -10.02 0.87 8.02
N ASP A 8 -9.11 -0.10 7.85
CA ASP A 8 -8.94 -1.22 8.78
C ASP A 8 -7.64 -1.13 9.58
N TRP A 9 -6.84 -0.06 9.43
CA TRP A 9 -5.49 0.01 9.98
C TRP A 9 -5.49 0.53 11.43
N PRO A 10 -5.16 -0.30 12.43
CA PRO A 10 -5.35 0.07 13.84
C PRO A 10 -4.17 0.88 14.43
N GLN A 11 -3.02 0.95 13.76
CA GLN A 11 -1.78 1.47 14.37
C GLN A 11 -1.60 3.00 14.31
N LEU A 12 -2.44 3.73 13.57
CA LEU A 12 -2.28 5.19 13.36
C LEU A 12 -3.49 6.02 13.78
N GLY A 13 -4.48 5.42 14.44
CA GLY A 13 -5.74 6.10 14.76
C GLY A 13 -6.64 6.26 13.52
N ILE A 14 -7.81 6.87 13.73
CA ILE A 14 -8.79 7.14 12.66
C ILE A 14 -8.14 8.06 11.61
N GLY A 15 -8.20 7.68 10.34
CA GLY A 15 -7.70 8.51 9.23
C GLY A 15 -6.22 8.31 8.88
N ALA A 16 -5.74 7.06 8.81
CA ALA A 16 -4.43 6.78 8.23
C ALA A 16 -4.49 6.93 6.70
N TYR A 17 -3.61 7.73 6.13
CA TYR A 17 -3.58 8.01 4.69
C TYR A 17 -2.24 7.66 4.07
N LEU A 18 -2.27 7.20 2.82
CA LEU A 18 -1.09 7.02 1.98
C LEU A 18 -1.24 7.90 0.74
N ALA A 19 -0.20 8.64 0.39
CA ALA A 19 -0.15 9.38 -0.87
C ALA A 19 0.51 8.51 -1.94
N VAL A 20 -0.12 8.41 -3.11
CA VAL A 20 0.40 7.68 -4.28
C VAL A 20 0.26 8.52 -5.56
N ALA A 21 1.03 8.17 -6.59
CA ALA A 21 0.86 8.77 -7.91
C ALA A 21 -0.54 8.51 -8.50
N ASP A 22 -0.99 9.36 -9.42
CA ASP A 22 -2.32 9.21 -10.07
C ASP A 22 -2.39 7.99 -10.99
N THR A 23 -1.24 7.58 -11.51
CA THR A 23 -1.10 6.44 -12.42
C THR A 23 -0.34 5.32 -11.74
N PRO A 24 -0.75 4.05 -11.92
CA PRO A 24 0.04 2.93 -11.44
C PRO A 24 1.39 2.87 -12.15
N VAL A 25 2.42 2.43 -11.44
CA VAL A 25 3.75 2.16 -12.01
C VAL A 25 3.67 1.01 -13.02
N PHE A 26 2.89 -0.02 -12.69
CA PHE A 26 2.52 -1.09 -13.60
C PHE A 26 1.27 -1.83 -13.12
N THR A 27 0.71 -2.64 -14.01
CA THR A 27 -0.40 -3.55 -13.72
C THR A 27 0.02 -4.99 -13.99
N THR A 28 -0.39 -5.92 -13.12
CA THR A 28 -0.15 -7.35 -13.30
C THR A 28 -1.41 -8.14 -12.92
N GLY A 29 -2.05 -8.76 -13.91
CA GLY A 29 -3.37 -9.38 -13.74
C GLY A 29 -4.40 -8.36 -13.23
N HIS A 30 -5.03 -8.68 -12.09
CA HIS A 30 -6.01 -7.81 -11.42
C HIS A 30 -5.41 -6.91 -10.35
N VAL A 31 -4.10 -6.66 -10.42
CA VAL A 31 -3.35 -5.87 -9.44
C VAL A 31 -2.77 -4.64 -10.12
N ALA A 32 -3.11 -3.46 -9.60
CA ALA A 32 -2.47 -2.20 -9.97
C ALA A 32 -1.49 -1.80 -8.88
N VAL A 33 -0.22 -1.59 -9.24
CA VAL A 33 0.87 -1.28 -8.30
C VAL A 33 1.21 0.20 -8.38
N TYR A 34 1.26 0.85 -7.23
CA TYR A 34 1.55 2.26 -7.06
C TYR A 34 2.78 2.41 -6.17
N GLU A 35 3.59 3.43 -6.44
CA GLU A 35 4.63 3.87 -5.53
C GLU A 35 4.08 4.92 -4.56
N LEU A 36 4.51 4.84 -3.30
CA LEU A 36 4.25 5.85 -2.29
C LEU A 36 4.99 7.15 -2.63
N ALA A 37 4.32 8.28 -2.48
CA ALA A 37 4.85 9.59 -2.85
C ALA A 37 5.99 10.05 -1.92
N PHE A 38 5.95 9.66 -0.64
CA PHE A 38 6.93 10.05 0.37
C PHE A 38 7.70 8.84 0.89
N GLU A 39 9.00 9.00 1.10
CA GLU A 39 9.84 7.91 1.63
C GLU A 39 9.47 7.55 3.08
N ASP A 40 9.06 8.54 3.87
CA ASP A 40 8.64 8.34 5.26
C ASP A 40 7.34 7.54 5.40
N ASP A 41 6.54 7.45 4.33
CA ASP A 41 5.33 6.61 4.28
C ASP A 41 5.65 5.12 4.03
N ALA A 42 6.92 4.78 3.77
CA ALA A 42 7.29 3.40 3.46
C ALA A 42 6.95 2.44 4.61
N ILE A 43 6.35 1.32 4.23
CA ILE A 43 5.64 0.43 5.15
C ILE A 43 6.58 -0.69 5.61
N ASN A 44 6.76 -0.79 6.93
CA ASN A 44 7.48 -1.90 7.54
C ASN A 44 6.55 -3.11 7.68
N VAL A 45 6.89 -4.21 7.03
CA VAL A 45 6.10 -5.46 7.12
C VAL A 45 6.78 -6.40 8.09
N LYS A 46 6.07 -6.78 9.15
CA LYS A 46 6.51 -7.81 10.10
C LYS A 46 5.68 -9.07 9.97
N ARG A 47 6.31 -10.24 10.07
CA ARG A 47 5.62 -11.54 10.11
C ARG A 47 6.15 -12.36 11.27
N ARG A 48 5.26 -12.72 12.20
CA ARG A 48 5.60 -13.48 13.42
C ARG A 48 6.76 -12.84 14.21
N GLY A 49 6.78 -11.51 14.30
CA GLY A 49 7.83 -10.77 15.00
C GLY A 49 9.12 -10.54 14.21
N MET A 50 9.32 -11.21 13.05
CA MET A 50 10.46 -10.94 12.18
C MET A 50 10.15 -9.80 11.21
N ASP A 51 11.10 -8.87 11.06
CA ASP A 51 11.04 -7.84 10.04
C ASP A 51 11.29 -8.45 8.66
N LEU A 52 10.32 -8.30 7.76
CA LEU A 52 10.44 -8.75 6.38
C LEU A 52 10.98 -7.65 5.45
N GLY A 53 11.05 -6.42 5.94
CA GLY A 53 11.58 -5.27 5.21
C GLY A 53 10.64 -4.07 5.18
N ARG A 54 11.18 -2.99 4.64
CA ARG A 54 10.52 -1.70 4.40
C ARG A 54 10.18 -1.59 2.91
N PHE A 55 8.92 -1.31 2.59
CA PHE A 55 8.42 -1.34 1.22
C PHE A 55 7.80 0.00 0.82
N ARG A 56 8.10 0.43 -0.41
CA ARG A 56 7.61 1.69 -1.00
C ARG A 56 6.44 1.52 -1.98
N HIS A 57 5.99 0.29 -2.20
CA HIS A 57 4.97 0.00 -3.19
C HIS A 57 3.74 -0.64 -2.54
N VAL A 58 2.59 -0.14 -2.96
CA VAL A 58 1.29 -0.69 -2.58
C VAL A 58 0.56 -1.20 -3.81
N ALA A 59 -0.26 -2.22 -3.61
CA ALA A 59 -1.01 -2.88 -4.64
C ALA A 59 -2.50 -2.80 -4.32
N ILE A 60 -3.27 -2.29 -5.28
CA ILE A 60 -4.73 -2.34 -5.26
C ILE A 60 -5.17 -3.62 -5.97
N LYS A 61 -5.97 -4.44 -5.29
CA LYS A 61 -6.61 -5.63 -5.85
C LYS A 61 -8.07 -5.65 -5.39
N GLY A 62 -8.99 -5.28 -6.29
CA GLY A 62 -10.39 -5.07 -5.95
C GLY A 62 -10.54 -3.96 -4.89
N ALA A 63 -11.29 -4.23 -3.82
CA ALA A 63 -11.54 -3.28 -2.73
C ALA A 63 -10.49 -3.33 -1.59
N ARG A 64 -9.31 -3.92 -1.84
CA ARG A 64 -8.27 -4.10 -0.82
C ARG A 64 -6.92 -3.57 -1.28
N LEU A 65 -6.19 -3.04 -0.31
CA LEU A 65 -4.82 -2.56 -0.45
C LEU A 65 -3.85 -3.56 0.19
N TYR A 66 -2.69 -3.71 -0.43
CA TYR A 66 -1.63 -4.62 -0.03
C TYR A 66 -0.27 -3.95 -0.14
N VAL A 67 0.71 -4.44 0.62
CA VAL A 67 2.12 -4.15 0.36
C VAL A 67 2.60 -5.04 -0.77
N PHE A 68 3.29 -4.44 -1.75
CA PHE A 68 3.86 -5.13 -2.89
C PHE A 68 5.39 -5.07 -2.86
N ASP A 69 6.03 -6.22 -3.03
CA ASP A 69 7.47 -6.34 -3.23
C ASP A 69 7.75 -6.38 -4.72
N VAL A 70 8.30 -5.29 -5.25
CA VAL A 70 8.58 -5.14 -6.68
C VAL A 70 9.72 -6.06 -7.13
N GLU A 71 10.76 -6.22 -6.32
CA GLU A 71 11.91 -7.06 -6.64
C GLU A 71 11.50 -8.52 -6.80
N ARG A 72 10.66 -9.02 -5.88
CA ARG A 72 10.17 -10.41 -5.90
C ARG A 72 8.82 -10.57 -6.59
N ARG A 73 8.24 -9.50 -7.13
CA ARG A 73 6.94 -9.44 -7.81
C ARG A 73 5.81 -10.16 -7.07
N CYS A 74 5.66 -9.89 -5.77
CA CYS A 74 4.66 -10.57 -4.94
C CYS A 74 4.03 -9.69 -3.85
N LEU A 75 2.83 -10.05 -3.39
CA LEU A 75 2.16 -9.42 -2.26
C LEU A 75 2.76 -9.89 -0.93
N LYS A 76 3.05 -8.97 -0.02
CA LYS A 76 3.66 -9.30 1.29
C LYS A 76 2.70 -9.24 2.47
N GLY A 77 1.75 -8.32 2.43
CA GLY A 77 0.81 -8.12 3.53
C GLY A 77 -0.43 -7.35 3.08
N SER A 78 -1.56 -7.64 3.71
CA SER A 78 -2.80 -6.89 3.51
C SER A 78 -2.76 -5.64 4.40
N LEU A 79 -3.01 -4.48 3.80
CA LEU A 79 -3.27 -3.22 4.51
C LEU A 79 -4.77 -3.04 4.81
N GLY A 80 -5.61 -3.87 4.20
CA GLY A 80 -7.05 -3.90 4.48
C GLY A 80 -7.86 -3.19 3.40
N ARG A 81 -9.08 -2.80 3.74
CA ARG A 81 -9.95 -1.97 2.90
C ARG A 81 -9.45 -0.55 2.89
N PHE A 82 -9.75 0.14 1.79
CA PHE A 82 -9.33 1.52 1.59
C PHE A 82 -10.41 2.32 0.85
N LYS A 83 -10.29 3.65 0.90
CA LYS A 83 -11.02 4.58 0.03
C LYS A 83 -10.02 5.44 -0.74
N ILE A 84 -10.34 5.75 -1.99
CA ILE A 84 -9.59 6.71 -2.80
C ILE A 84 -10.28 8.06 -2.68
N HIS A 85 -9.50 9.07 -2.31
CA HIS A 85 -9.91 10.47 -2.36
C HIS A 85 -9.19 11.11 -3.54
N CYS A 86 -9.95 11.51 -4.56
CA CYS A 86 -9.45 12.31 -5.66
C CYS A 86 -9.55 13.79 -5.23
N SER A 87 -8.41 14.48 -5.21
CA SER A 87 -8.34 15.94 -5.13
C SER A 87 -8.54 16.56 -6.50
#